data_AF-A0AA97D1E0-F1
#
_entry.id   AF-A0AA97D1E0-F1
#
_cell.length_a   1.000
_cell.length_b   1.000
_cell.length_c   1.000
_cell.angle_alpha   90.00
_cell.angle_beta   90.00
_cell.angle_gamma   90.00
#
_symmetry.space_group_name_H-M   'P 1'
#
loop_
_entity.id
_entity.type
_entity.pdbx_description
1 polymer ?
#
loop_
_entity_poly.entity_id
_entity_poly.type
_entity_poly.pdbx_seq_one_letter_code
_entity_poly.pdbx_strand_id
1 'polypeptide(L)'
;MSKVKIKTIWFEGTEPSEVGVYLVALRHISGFGSYDYLYWDGKSWLNQTTSDIVGWSPVSDILAQLDAGWPTGDLETDLEFEEYRKQHSGKFSDDDFIEID
;
A
#
# COMPACT_ATOMS: atom_id res chain seq x y z
N MET A 1 0.80 -6.73 -22.43
CA MET A 1 1.15 -6.90 -21.01
C MET A 1 0.85 -8.32 -20.60
N SER A 2 1.84 -9.07 -20.08
CA SER A 2 1.60 -10.38 -19.49
C SER A 2 0.83 -10.20 -18.18
N LYS A 3 -0.21 -11.01 -17.96
CA LYS A 3 -0.93 -11.01 -16.69
C LYS A 3 -0.15 -11.89 -15.72
N VAL A 4 0.43 -11.29 -14.69
CA VAL A 4 1.01 -12.05 -13.58
C VAL A 4 -0.12 -12.43 -12.63
N LYS A 5 -0.19 -13.71 -12.26
CA LYS A 5 -1.20 -14.19 -11.32
C LYS A 5 -0.70 -13.95 -9.90
N ILE A 6 -1.22 -12.93 -9.24
CA ILE A 6 -1.00 -12.68 -7.82
C ILE A 6 -1.95 -13.59 -7.03
N LYS A 7 -1.45 -14.25 -5.98
CA LYS A 7 -2.32 -15.04 -5.09
C LYS A 7 -2.87 -14.10 -4.02
N THR A 8 -4.18 -13.93 -4.00
CA THR A 8 -4.87 -13.09 -3.01
C THR A 8 -5.74 -13.98 -2.13
N ILE A 9 -5.66 -13.78 -0.81
CA ILE A 9 -6.57 -14.42 0.14
C ILE A 9 -7.75 -13.48 0.33
N TRP A 10 -8.94 -13.96 -0.01
CA TRP A 10 -10.17 -13.18 0.11
C TRP A 10 -10.85 -13.47 1.45
N PHE A 11 -11.17 -12.40 2.16
CA PHE A 11 -12.03 -12.43 3.33
C PHE A 11 -13.42 -11.97 2.93
N GLU A 12 -14.42 -12.80 3.21
CA GLU A 12 -15.82 -12.57 2.82
C GLU A 12 -16.69 -12.55 4.09
N GLY A 13 -17.75 -11.74 4.10
CA GLY A 13 -18.71 -11.69 5.21
C GLY A 13 -18.16 -11.21 6.55
N THR A 14 -16.94 -10.67 6.57
CA THR A 14 -16.28 -10.12 7.76
C THR A 14 -15.74 -8.73 7.44
N GLU A 15 -15.51 -7.92 8.46
CA GLU A 15 -14.89 -6.59 8.32
C GLU A 15 -13.40 -6.67 8.70
N PRO A 16 -12.54 -5.81 8.15
CA PRO A 16 -11.14 -5.77 8.53
C PRO A 16 -10.96 -5.37 10.00
N SER A 17 -10.01 -6.02 10.68
CA SER A 17 -9.69 -5.72 12.08
C SER A 17 -8.83 -4.47 12.24
N GLU A 18 -8.06 -4.10 11.22
CA GLU A 18 -7.07 -3.04 11.27
C GLU A 18 -7.43 -1.89 10.33
N VAL A 19 -7.14 -0.67 10.76
CA VAL A 19 -7.26 0.53 9.92
C VAL A 19 -6.23 0.47 8.80
N GLY A 20 -6.61 0.72 7.55
CA GLY A 20 -5.67 0.61 6.44
C GLY A 20 -6.29 0.56 5.04
N VAL A 21 -5.46 0.34 4.03
CA VAL A 21 -5.89 0.21 2.63
C VAL A 21 -6.03 -1.26 2.26
N TYR A 22 -7.17 -1.60 1.65
CA TYR A 22 -7.53 -2.95 1.27
C TYR A 22 -7.90 -3.01 -0.21
N LEU A 23 -7.53 -4.11 -0.87
CA LEU A 23 -8.10 -4.47 -2.16
C LEU A 23 -9.49 -5.04 -1.88
N VAL A 24 -10.51 -4.45 -2.49
CA VAL A 24 -11.91 -4.87 -2.36
C VAL A 24 -12.42 -5.44 -3.68
N ALA A 25 -13.22 -6.49 -3.57
CA ALA A 25 -14.06 -6.98 -4.66
C ALA A 25 -15.43 -6.33 -4.53
N LEU A 26 -15.83 -5.60 -5.57
CA LEU A 26 -17.09 -4.88 -5.64
C LEU A 26 -18.07 -5.59 -6.57
N ARG A 27 -19.32 -5.67 -6.14
CA ARG A 27 -20.45 -6.09 -6.96
C ARG A 27 -21.34 -4.89 -7.24
N HIS A 28 -21.43 -4.51 -8.51
CA HIS A 28 -22.31 -3.46 -8.96
C HIS A 28 -23.73 -3.99 -9.14
N ILE A 29 -24.74 -3.15 -8.91
CA ILE A 29 -26.16 -3.47 -9.09
C ILE A 29 -26.45 -3.96 -10.52
N SER A 30 -25.68 -3.49 -11.50
CA SER A 30 -25.72 -3.91 -12.90
C SER A 30 -25.26 -5.34 -13.15
N GLY A 31 -24.78 -6.06 -12.12
CA GLY A 31 -24.31 -7.45 -12.21
C GLY A 31 -22.84 -7.59 -12.63
N PHE A 32 -22.12 -6.48 -12.80
CA PHE A 32 -20.68 -6.49 -13.06
C PHE A 32 -19.89 -6.55 -11.75
N GLY A 33 -18.73 -7.21 -11.80
CA GLY A 33 -17.76 -7.22 -10.72
C GLY A 33 -16.53 -6.38 -11.10
N SER A 34 -15.98 -5.65 -10.15
CA SER A 34 -14.70 -4.96 -10.30
C SER A 34 -13.86 -5.10 -9.04
N TYR A 35 -12.56 -4.84 -9.16
CA TYR A 35 -11.68 -4.68 -8.01
C TYR A 35 -11.35 -3.20 -7.84
N ASP A 36 -11.23 -2.75 -6.61
CA ASP A 36 -10.84 -1.38 -6.26
C ASP A 36 -10.04 -1.37 -4.96
N TYR A 37 -9.46 -0.22 -4.61
CA TYR A 37 -8.79 -0.01 -3.32
C TYR A 37 -9.61 0.93 -2.46
N LEU A 38 -9.99 0.47 -1.27
CA LEU A 38 -10.70 1.28 -0.29
C LEU A 38 -9.93 1.34 1.02
N TYR A 39 -10.06 2.48 1.69
CA TYR A 39 -9.53 2.67 3.02
C TYR A 39 -10.58 2.27 4.05
N TRP A 40 -10.20 1.46 5.02
CA TRP A 40 -11.01 1.14 6.20
C TRP A 40 -10.56 2.00 7.36
N ASP A 41 -11.49 2.77 7.94
CA ASP A 41 -11.22 3.66 9.08
C ASP A 41 -11.33 2.96 10.45
N GLY A 42 -11.59 1.65 10.46
CA GLY A 42 -11.85 0.85 11.66
C GLY A 42 -13.33 0.60 11.94
N LYS A 43 -14.24 1.26 11.20
CA LYS A 43 -15.69 1.14 11.34
C LYS A 43 -16.44 1.09 10.02
N SER A 44 -15.93 1.77 9.00
CA SER A 44 -16.58 1.91 7.70
C SER A 44 -15.56 2.07 6.58
N TRP A 45 -15.99 1.70 5.37
CA TRP A 45 -15.21 1.89 4.16
C TRP A 45 -15.31 3.36 3.72
N LEU A 46 -14.16 4.02 3.64
CA LEU A 46 -14.08 5.38 3.12
C LEU A 46 -14.49 5.39 1.65
N ASN A 47 -15.33 6.35 1.26
CA ASN A 47 -15.84 6.51 -0.11
C ASN A 47 -16.61 5.28 -0.63
N GLN A 48 -17.29 4.54 0.25
CA GLN A 48 -18.22 3.50 -0.16
C GLN A 48 -19.35 4.13 -1.00
N THR A 49 -19.17 4.05 -2.32
CA THR A 49 -20.22 4.30 -3.29
C THR A 49 -21.05 3.04 -3.46
N THR A 50 -22.22 3.17 -4.07
CA THR A 50 -23.40 2.27 -4.15
C THR A 50 -23.19 0.77 -4.44
N SER A 51 -21.96 0.30 -4.56
CA SER A 51 -21.59 -1.08 -4.85
C SER A 51 -21.34 -1.88 -3.57
N ASP A 52 -21.80 -3.12 -3.56
CA ASP A 52 -21.63 -4.01 -2.42
C ASP A 52 -20.21 -4.59 -2.42
N ILE A 53 -19.53 -4.49 -1.27
CA ILE A 53 -18.23 -5.13 -1.07
C ILE A 53 -18.48 -6.60 -0.77
N VAL A 54 -18.08 -7.48 -1.68
CA VAL A 54 -18.28 -8.93 -1.56
C VAL A 54 -17.08 -9.64 -0.92
N GLY A 55 -15.92 -9.00 -0.91
CA GLY A 55 -14.75 -9.48 -0.22
C GLY A 55 -13.63 -8.46 -0.19
N TRP A 56 -12.66 -8.67 0.69
CA TRP A 56 -11.49 -7.80 0.83
C TRP A 56 -10.21 -8.61 1.08
N SER A 57 -9.07 -7.99 0.81
CA SER A 57 -7.73 -8.50 1.12
C SER A 57 -6.82 -7.34 1.53
N PRO A 58 -5.92 -7.52 2.51
CA PRO A 58 -4.91 -6.53 2.83
C PRO A 58 -4.04 -6.24 1.60
N VAL A 59 -3.79 -4.96 1.31
CA VAL A 59 -2.88 -4.57 0.21
C VAL A 59 -1.45 -4.99 0.53
N SER A 60 -1.06 -5.00 1.81
CA SER A 60 0.25 -5.47 2.27
C SER A 60 0.58 -6.89 1.77
N ASP A 61 -0.38 -7.81 1.80
CA ASP A 61 -0.20 -9.19 1.34
C ASP A 61 0.06 -9.27 -0.17
N ILE A 62 -0.51 -8.34 -0.92
CA ILE A 62 -0.32 -8.21 -2.37
C ILE A 62 1.05 -7.59 -2.65
N LEU A 63 1.40 -6.51 -1.94
CA LEU A 63 2.68 -5.83 -2.09
C LEU A 63 3.86 -6.72 -1.69
N ALA A 64 3.70 -7.58 -0.69
CA ALA A 64 4.73 -8.54 -0.27
C ALA A 64 5.08 -9.57 -1.37
N GLN A 65 4.22 -9.74 -2.38
CA GLN A 65 4.48 -10.59 -3.53
C GLN A 65 5.10 -9.85 -4.72
N LEU A 66 5.17 -8.52 -4.66
CA LEU A 66 5.73 -7.69 -5.72
C LEU A 66 7.20 -7.43 -5.44
N ASP A 67 8.05 -7.95 -6.31
CA ASP A 67 9.45 -7.50 -6.43
C ASP A 67 9.51 -6.34 -7.43
N ALA A 68 9.00 -5.19 -7.01
CA ALA A 68 8.92 -4.00 -7.86
C ALA A 68 10.22 -3.19 -7.89
N GLY A 69 11.15 -3.47 -6.96
CA GLY A 69 12.31 -2.62 -6.69
C GLY A 69 11.90 -1.22 -6.22
N TRP A 70 12.90 -0.35 -6.07
CA TRP A 70 12.70 1.07 -5.82
C TRP A 70 12.92 1.86 -7.12
N PRO A 71 12.21 2.99 -7.36
CA PRO A 71 12.42 3.81 -8.54
C PRO A 71 13.87 4.30 -8.65
N THR A 72 14.49 4.12 -9.82
CA THR A 72 15.92 4.45 -10.01
C THR A 72 16.22 5.95 -9.93
N GLY A 73 15.22 6.81 -10.11
CA GLY A 73 15.38 8.26 -9.97
C GLY A 73 15.60 8.72 -8.53
N ASP A 74 15.32 7.88 -7.54
CA ASP A 74 15.52 8.20 -6.13
C ASP A 74 16.88 7.72 -5.61
N LEU A 75 17.63 6.94 -6.41
CA LEU A 75 18.98 6.50 -6.07
C LEU A 75 19.98 7.68 -5.97
N GLU A 76 19.70 8.79 -6.65
CA GLU A 76 20.53 10.00 -6.56
C GLU A 76 20.37 10.66 -5.18
N THR A 77 19.14 10.74 -4.68
CA THR A 77 18.82 11.17 -3.31
C THR A 77 19.51 10.30 -2.25
N ASP A 78 19.54 8.97 -2.44
CA ASP A 78 20.21 8.05 -1.53
C ASP A 78 21.74 8.30 -1.47
N LEU A 79 22.36 8.60 -2.61
CA LEU A 79 23.80 8.92 -2.67
C LEU A 79 24.10 10.25 -1.97
N GLU A 80 23.27 11.27 -2.19
CA GLU A 80 23.37 12.57 -1.51
C GLU A 80 23.20 12.42 0.00
N PHE A 81 22.24 11.60 0.43
CA PHE A 81 22.00 11.30 1.84
C PHE A 81 23.17 10.53 2.48
N GLU A 82 23.75 9.56 1.76
CA GLU A 82 24.96 8.85 2.22
C GLU A 82 26.18 9.76 2.32
N GLU A 83 26.41 10.65 1.35
CA GLU A 83 27.50 11.61 1.39
C GLU A 83 27.32 12.59 2.55
N TYR A 84 26.10 13.11 2.75
CA TYR A 84 25.76 13.94 3.89
C TYR A 84 26.05 13.23 5.22
N ARG A 85 25.59 11.97 5.38
CA ARG A 85 25.85 11.15 6.58
C ARG A 85 27.34 10.93 6.83
N LYS A 86 28.13 10.64 5.79
CA LYS A 86 29.58 10.45 5.91
C LYS A 86 30.29 11.72 6.37
N GLN A 87 29.89 12.87 5.83
CA GLN A 87 30.45 14.19 6.18
C GLN A 87 30.05 14.66 7.59
N HIS A 88 28.89 14.26 8.10
CA HIS A 88 28.34 14.71 9.38
C HIS A 88 28.37 13.63 10.49
N SER A 89 29.21 12.60 10.34
CA SER A 89 29.32 11.40 11.18
C SER A 89 29.69 11.59 12.67
N GLY A 90 29.50 12.78 13.23
CA GLY A 90 29.84 13.13 14.61
C GLY A 90 28.67 13.08 15.63
N LYS A 91 27.41 13.24 15.23
CA LYS A 91 26.26 13.20 16.16
C LYS A 91 24.97 12.93 15.39
N PHE A 92 24.59 11.67 15.25
CA PHE A 92 23.22 11.32 14.91
C PHE A 92 22.74 10.27 15.90
N SER A 93 21.66 10.56 16.62
CA SER A 93 20.84 9.55 17.26
C SER A 93 19.88 8.97 16.21
N ASP A 94 19.38 7.75 16.42
CA ASP A 94 18.44 7.09 15.50
C ASP A 94 17.12 7.89 15.30
N ASP A 95 16.89 8.95 16.11
CA ASP A 95 15.73 9.85 16.04
C ASP A 95 16.01 11.18 15.27
N ASP A 96 17.21 11.38 14.73
CA ASP A 96 17.55 12.61 14.02
C ASP A 96 17.06 12.58 12.56
N PHE A 97 15.99 13.33 12.28
CA PHE A 97 15.51 13.59 10.92
C PHE A 97 16.45 14.58 10.23
N ILE A 98 16.97 14.19 9.07
CA ILE A 98 17.81 15.02 8.22
C ILE A 98 16.94 15.46 7.04
N GLU A 99 16.64 16.76 6.98
CA GLU A 99 15.96 17.38 5.86
C GLU A 99 17.04 17.81 4.83
N ILE A 100 16.92 17.32 3.60
CA ILE A 100 17.74 17.77 2.47
C ILE A 100 16.82 18.64 1.61
N ASP A 101 17.19 19.91 1.40
CA ASP A 101 16.48 20.88 0.55
C ASP A 101 16.61 20.55 -0.94
#